data_AF-A0A7V3M3M5-F1
#
_entry.id   AF-A0A7V3M3M5-F1
#
_cell.length_a   1.000
_cell.length_b   1.000
_cell.length_c   1.000
_cell.angle_alpha   90.00
_cell.angle_beta   90.00
_cell.angle_gamma   90.00
#
_symmetry.space_group_name_H-M   'P 1'
#
loop_
_entity.id
_entity.type
_entity.pdbx_description
1 polymer ?
#
loop_
_entity_poly.entity_id
_entity_poly.type
_entity_poly.pdbx_seq_one_letter_code
_entity_poly.pdbx_strand_id
1 'polypeptide(L)'
;GISTCLSEGLKSIRKALTGCHYLFDGNSTFGVHHIETMVKADAKVAEVSAASILAKVTRDREMIEAAKEYPEYGFEKHKGYGTKAHMEALARHDRCPLHRKSFRVKVLDEPTLWR
;
A
#
# COMPACT_ATOMS: atom_id res chain seq x y z
N GLY A 1 8.06 2.86 8.20
CA GLY A 1 7.25 3.82 7.39
C GLY A 1 7.11 3.31 5.96
N ILE A 2 6.53 4.10 5.04
CA ILE A 2 6.38 3.68 3.61
C ILE A 2 7.75 3.38 3.00
N SER A 3 8.70 4.31 3.15
CA SER A 3 10.04 4.19 2.57
C SER A 3 10.77 2.93 3.03
N THR A 4 10.60 2.54 4.30
CA THR A 4 11.14 1.28 4.84
C THR A 4 10.52 0.08 4.14
N CYS A 5 9.19 0.04 4.02
CA CYS A 5 8.48 -1.05 3.36
C CYS A 5 8.90 -1.21 1.88
N LEU A 6 9.06 -0.09 1.16
CA LEU A 6 9.55 -0.11 -0.22
C LEU A 6 11.00 -0.58 -0.32
N SER A 7 11.89 -0.10 0.57
CA SER A 7 13.29 -0.54 0.62
C SER A 7 13.40 -2.05 0.87
N GLU A 8 12.66 -2.58 1.85
CA GLU A 8 12.65 -4.02 2.16
C GLU A 8 12.02 -4.85 1.04
N GLY A 9 10.96 -4.37 0.39
CA GLY A 9 10.37 -5.02 -0.78
C GLY A 9 11.36 -5.15 -1.94
N LEU A 10 12.07 -4.07 -2.28
CA LEU A 10 13.09 -4.06 -3.32
C LEU A 10 14.26 -5.01 -2.98
N LYS A 11 14.73 -5.01 -1.72
CA LYS A 11 15.77 -5.95 -1.26
C LYS A 11 15.30 -7.40 -1.36
N SER A 12 14.06 -7.69 -0.96
CA SER A 12 13.47 -9.03 -1.01
C SER A 12 13.41 -9.56 -2.44
N ILE A 13 12.90 -8.75 -3.38
CA ILE A 13 12.84 -9.09 -4.81
C ILE A 13 14.25 -9.39 -5.36
N ARG A 14 15.22 -8.52 -5.06
CA ARG A 14 16.61 -8.73 -5.52
C ARG A 14 17.24 -10.01 -4.98
N LYS A 15 16.96 -10.33 -3.72
CA LYS A 15 17.45 -11.56 -3.09
C LYS A 15 16.82 -12.80 -3.74
N ALA A 16 15.54 -12.72 -4.11
CA ALA A 16 14.79 -13.84 -4.69
C ALA A 16 15.11 -14.06 -6.19
N LEU A 17 15.34 -13.00 -6.95
CA LEU A 17 15.51 -13.05 -8.41
C LEU A 17 16.91 -12.59 -8.82
N THR A 18 17.94 -13.41 -8.60
CA THR A 18 19.34 -13.00 -8.83
C THR A 18 19.71 -12.90 -10.32
N GLY A 19 20.66 -12.02 -10.65
CA GLY A 19 21.22 -11.93 -12.01
C GLY A 19 20.35 -11.17 -13.01
N CYS A 20 19.30 -10.48 -12.55
CA CYS A 20 18.41 -9.68 -13.38
C CYS A 20 18.85 -8.21 -13.44
N HIS A 21 18.45 -7.54 -14.52
CA HIS A 21 18.32 -6.09 -14.53
C HIS A 21 17.02 -5.71 -13.81
N TYR A 22 17.05 -4.67 -12.97
CA TYR A 22 15.88 -4.22 -12.22
C TYR A 22 15.51 -2.79 -12.58
N LEU A 23 14.27 -2.62 -13.01
CA LEU A 23 13.65 -1.33 -13.23
C LEU A 23 12.47 -1.15 -12.26
N PHE A 24 12.51 -0.09 -11.48
CA PHE A 24 11.46 0.27 -10.53
C PHE A 24 10.71 1.53 -10.99
N ASP A 25 9.38 1.46 -10.97
CA ASP A 25 8.55 2.63 -11.26
C ASP A 25 8.65 3.68 -10.13
N GLY A 26 9.10 4.88 -10.49
CA GLY A 26 9.27 5.99 -9.56
C GLY A 26 10.57 6.75 -9.78
N ASN A 27 10.98 7.51 -8.75
CA ASN A 27 12.14 8.40 -8.79
C ASN A 27 13.15 8.15 -7.65
N SER A 28 12.95 7.11 -6.84
CA SER A 28 13.81 6.81 -5.69
C SER A 28 14.05 5.32 -5.57
N THR A 29 15.29 4.96 -5.26
CA THR A 29 15.69 3.59 -4.96
C THR A 29 15.53 3.23 -3.48
N PHE A 30 15.13 4.19 -2.63
CA PHE A 30 15.03 4.02 -1.18
C PHE A 30 16.32 3.42 -0.54
N GLY A 31 17.48 3.82 -1.07
CA GLY A 31 18.79 3.38 -0.61
C GLY A 31 19.21 1.98 -1.10
N VAL A 32 18.45 1.35 -2.00
CA VAL A 32 18.81 0.05 -2.57
C VAL A 32 19.69 0.25 -3.81
N HIS A 33 20.89 -0.31 -3.80
CA HIS A 33 21.83 -0.23 -4.91
C HIS A 33 21.42 -1.14 -6.09
N HIS A 34 22.03 -0.94 -7.27
CA HIS A 34 21.83 -1.78 -8.46
C HIS A 34 20.36 -1.94 -8.90
N ILE A 35 19.60 -0.85 -8.77
CA ILE A 35 18.22 -0.73 -9.29
C ILE A 35 18.16 0.58 -10.04
N GLU A 36 17.59 0.54 -11.25
CA GLU A 36 17.27 1.74 -12.01
C GLU A 36 15.84 2.18 -11.72
N THR A 37 15.59 3.48 -11.82
CA THR A 37 14.27 4.07 -11.62
C THR A 37 13.83 4.81 -12.86
N MET A 38 12.54 4.72 -13.17
CA MET A 38 11.93 5.49 -14.23
C MET A 38 10.53 5.93 -13.81
N VAL A 39 10.25 7.21 -13.96
CA VAL A 39 8.94 7.78 -13.65
C VAL A 39 7.93 7.32 -14.71
N LYS A 40 6.82 6.72 -14.26
CA LYS A 40 5.74 6.14 -15.07
C LYS A 40 6.27 5.00 -15.95
N ALA A 41 7.11 4.15 -15.37
CA ALA A 41 7.66 2.99 -16.07
C ALA A 41 6.57 1.96 -16.36
N ASP A 42 5.57 1.85 -15.49
CA ASP A 42 4.37 1.01 -15.66
C ASP A 42 3.60 1.29 -16.96
N ALA A 43 3.62 2.53 -17.44
CA ALA A 43 2.98 2.96 -18.68
C ALA A 43 3.89 2.83 -19.92
N LYS A 44 5.18 2.54 -19.74
CA LYS A 44 6.20 2.57 -20.81
C LYS A 44 6.90 1.22 -21.03
N VAL A 45 6.94 0.37 -20.01
CA VAL A 45 7.70 -0.89 -20.00
C VAL A 45 6.75 -2.02 -19.60
N ALA A 46 6.65 -3.04 -20.46
CA ALA A 46 5.67 -4.11 -20.33
C ALA A 46 5.87 -4.93 -19.05
N GLU A 47 7.12 -5.20 -18.66
CA GLU A 47 7.47 -5.96 -17.46
C GLU A 47 7.08 -5.23 -16.18
N VAL A 48 7.28 -3.90 -16.15
CA VAL A 48 6.87 -3.07 -15.02
C VAL A 48 5.34 -2.97 -14.95
N SER A 49 4.67 -2.92 -16.10
CA SER A 49 3.21 -3.00 -16.21
C SER A 49 2.68 -4.34 -15.66
N ALA A 50 3.29 -5.46 -16.04
CA ALA A 50 2.94 -6.77 -15.52
C ALA A 50 3.15 -6.86 -14.00
N ALA A 51 4.26 -6.32 -13.49
CA ALA A 51 4.53 -6.26 -12.06
C ALA A 51 3.48 -5.43 -11.29
N SER A 52 3.02 -4.30 -11.85
CA SER A 52 1.98 -3.47 -11.21
C SER A 52 0.63 -4.18 -11.16
N ILE A 53 0.26 -4.92 -12.21
CA ILE A 53 -0.93 -5.78 -12.24
C ILE A 53 -0.85 -6.86 -11.17
N LEU A 54 0.28 -7.57 -11.07
CA LEU A 54 0.47 -8.61 -10.04
C LEU A 54 0.34 -8.03 -8.63
N ALA A 55 0.99 -6.89 -8.36
CA ALA A 55 0.92 -6.23 -7.08
C ALA A 55 -0.52 -5.81 -6.73
N LYS A 56 -1.22 -5.19 -7.68
CA LYS A 56 -2.60 -4.73 -7.49
C LYS A 56 -3.58 -5.86 -7.25
N VAL A 57 -3.55 -6.89 -8.09
CA VAL A 57 -4.46 -8.04 -7.98
C VAL A 57 -4.24 -8.78 -6.67
N THR A 58 -2.97 -8.96 -6.27
CA THR A 58 -2.64 -9.59 -4.98
C THR A 58 -3.17 -8.76 -3.82
N ARG A 59 -2.92 -7.45 -3.81
CA ARG A 59 -3.40 -6.57 -2.77
C ARG A 59 -4.93 -6.54 -2.68
N ASP A 60 -5.62 -6.55 -3.82
CA ASP A 60 -7.08 -6.50 -3.83
C ASP A 60 -7.70 -7.78 -3.27
N ARG A 61 -7.06 -8.94 -3.47
CA ARG A 61 -7.46 -10.21 -2.85
C ARG A 61 -7.25 -10.17 -1.33
N GLU A 62 -6.09 -9.70 -0.86
CA GLU A 62 -5.83 -9.54 0.58
C GLU A 62 -6.88 -8.67 1.26
N MET A 63 -7.29 -7.56 0.63
CA MET A 63 -8.30 -6.68 1.19
C MET A 63 -9.71 -7.28 1.18
N ILE A 64 -10.01 -8.18 0.24
CA ILE A 64 -11.27 -8.94 0.24
C ILE A 64 -11.27 -9.96 1.39
N GLU A 65 -10.16 -10.65 1.61
CA GLU A 65 -10.04 -11.58 2.74
C GLU A 65 -10.09 -10.83 4.08
N ALA A 66 -9.42 -9.69 4.18
CA ALA A 66 -9.49 -8.81 5.34
C ALA A 66 -10.91 -8.33 5.64
N ALA A 67 -11.75 -8.15 4.62
CA ALA A 67 -13.16 -7.78 4.81
C ALA A 67 -13.98 -8.90 5.49
N LYS A 68 -13.54 -10.16 5.42
CA LYS A 68 -14.20 -11.25 6.15
C LYS A 68 -13.87 -11.20 7.64
N GLU A 69 -12.63 -10.83 7.97
CA GLU A 69 -12.16 -10.68 9.35
C GLU A 69 -12.64 -9.38 10.00
N TYR A 70 -12.71 -8.30 9.22
CA TYR A 70 -13.13 -6.97 9.66
C TYR A 70 -14.28 -6.42 8.78
N PRO A 71 -15.48 -7.02 8.86
CA PRO A 71 -16.61 -6.69 7.97
C PRO A 71 -17.13 -5.26 8.12
N GLU A 72 -16.89 -4.62 9.26
CA GLU A 72 -17.37 -3.28 9.58
C GLU A 72 -16.72 -2.16 8.74
N TYR A 73 -15.55 -2.42 8.13
CA TYR A 73 -14.83 -1.40 7.36
C TYR A 73 -15.15 -1.39 5.87
N GLY A 74 -15.70 -2.45 5.28
CA GLY A 74 -16.01 -2.51 3.85
C GLY A 74 -14.77 -2.55 2.93
N PHE A 75 -13.68 -3.18 3.40
CA PHE A 75 -12.40 -3.25 2.68
C PHE A 75 -12.49 -3.85 1.28
N GLU A 76 -13.44 -4.74 1.02
CA GLU A 76 -13.69 -5.35 -0.27
C GLU A 76 -14.06 -4.31 -1.34
N LYS A 77 -14.65 -3.17 -0.96
CA LYS A 77 -15.08 -2.11 -1.88
C LYS A 77 -13.98 -1.11 -2.17
N HIS A 78 -13.33 -0.59 -1.14
CA HIS A 78 -12.37 0.51 -1.27
C HIS A 78 -10.93 0.13 -0.96
N LYS A 79 -10.62 -1.14 -0.68
CA LYS A 79 -9.24 -1.66 -0.54
C LYS A 79 -8.38 -0.92 0.48
N GLY A 80 -9.01 -0.34 1.51
CA GLY A 80 -8.35 0.48 2.52
C GLY A 80 -8.08 1.95 2.13
N TYR A 81 -8.47 2.40 0.93
CA TYR A 81 -8.42 3.83 0.58
C TYR A 81 -9.37 4.65 1.47
N GLY A 82 -8.99 5.90 1.73
CA GLY A 82 -9.70 6.81 2.64
C GLY A 82 -10.99 7.40 2.07
N THR A 83 -11.91 6.54 1.62
CA THR A 83 -13.22 6.95 1.10
C THR A 83 -14.14 7.42 2.22
N LYS A 84 -15.22 8.14 1.88
CA LYS A 84 -16.22 8.58 2.86
C LYS A 84 -16.76 7.41 3.69
N ALA A 85 -17.13 6.31 3.04
CA ALA A 85 -17.61 5.10 3.71
C ALA A 85 -16.58 4.53 4.71
N HIS A 86 -15.31 4.54 4.33
CA HIS A 86 -14.23 4.06 5.20
C HIS A 86 -14.01 4.97 6.41
N MET A 87 -14.06 6.30 6.22
CA MET A 87 -13.96 7.27 7.32
C MET A 87 -15.14 7.14 8.30
N GLU A 88 -16.35 6.91 7.79
CA GLU A 88 -17.53 6.67 8.61
C GLU A 88 -17.41 5.36 9.42
N ALA A 89 -16.85 4.31 8.82
CA ALA A 89 -16.57 3.07 9.56
C ALA A 89 -15.52 3.29 10.65
N LEU A 90 -14.42 3.97 10.36
CA LEU A 90 -13.41 4.35 11.35
C LEU A 90 -14.00 5.18 12.50
N ALA A 91 -14.92 6.10 12.20
CA ALA A 91 -15.58 6.91 13.23
C ALA A 91 -16.42 6.07 14.21
N ARG A 92 -17.01 4.97 13.71
CA ARG A 92 -17.88 4.08 14.50
C ARG A 92 -17.12 2.98 15.23
N HIS A 93 -16.04 2.47 14.64
CA HIS A 93 -15.37 1.24 15.07
C HIS A 93 -13.90 1.43 15.46
N ASP A 94 -13.37 2.65 15.35
CA ASP A 94 -11.95 2.99 15.52
C ASP A 94 -11.04 2.22 14.53
N ARG A 95 -9.73 2.22 14.73
CA ARG A 95 -8.74 1.51 13.91
C ARG A 95 -8.67 0.03 14.26
N CYS A 96 -8.87 -0.84 13.29
CA CYS A 96 -8.40 -2.24 13.37
C CYS A 96 -6.88 -2.39 13.15
N PRO A 97 -6.28 -3.57 13.42
CA PRO A 97 -4.84 -3.82 13.25
C PRO A 97 -4.26 -3.54 11.85
N LEU A 98 -5.09 -3.61 10.79
CA LEU A 98 -4.65 -3.33 9.42
C LEU A 98 -4.47 -1.83 9.13
N HIS A 99 -5.00 -0.96 9.98
CA HIS A 99 -4.88 0.48 9.80
C HIS A 99 -3.48 0.98 10.12
N ARG A 100 -2.99 1.87 9.26
CA ARG A 100 -1.67 2.46 9.37
C ARG A 100 -1.71 3.59 10.40
N LYS A 101 -1.30 3.31 11.64
CA LYS A 101 -1.29 4.28 12.76
C LYS A 101 -0.52 5.57 12.46
N SER A 102 0.46 5.54 11.55
CA SER A 102 1.20 6.74 11.16
C SER A 102 0.42 7.69 10.24
N PHE A 103 -0.72 7.26 9.69
CA PHE A 103 -1.55 8.09 8.82
C PHE A 103 -2.53 8.88 9.68
N ARG A 104 -2.51 10.21 9.53
CA ARG A 104 -3.48 11.08 10.18
C ARG A 104 -4.86 10.87 9.57
N VAL A 105 -5.83 10.56 10.40
CA VAL A 105 -7.24 10.40 10.07
C VAL A 105 -8.01 11.40 10.92
N LYS A 106 -8.52 12.47 10.29
CA LYS A 106 -9.17 13.59 11.01
C LYS A 106 -10.26 13.14 11.99
N VAL A 107 -11.08 12.19 11.58
CA VAL A 107 -12.21 11.69 12.40
C VAL A 107 -11.78 11.01 13.70
N LEU A 108 -10.51 10.62 13.81
CA LEU A 108 -9.93 9.98 15.01
C LEU A 108 -8.92 10.87 15.72
N ASP A 109 -8.18 11.70 14.98
CA ASP A 109 -7.00 12.40 15.50
C ASP A 109 -7.25 13.90 15.83
N GLU A 110 -8.41 14.48 15.49
CA GLU A 110 -8.77 15.83 15.93
C GLU A 110 -9.38 15.79 17.36
N PRO A 111 -8.91 16.62 18.29
CA PRO A 111 -9.51 16.70 19.62
C PRO A 111 -10.95 17.21 19.47
N THR A 112 -11.93 16.40 19.88
CA THR A 112 -13.27 16.91 20.13
C THR A 112 -13.14 17.96 21.22
N LEU A 113 -13.49 19.22 20.92
CA LEU A 113 -13.35 20.40 21.80
C LEU A 113 -14.10 20.32 23.15
N TRP A 114 -14.56 19.14 23.57
CA TRP A 114 -15.41 18.95 24.75
C TRP A 114 -15.36 17.53 25.38
N ARG A 115 -14.35 16.70 25.10
CA ARG A 115 -14.13 15.45 25.87
C ARG A 115 -13.25 15.67 27.08
#